data_AF-A0A3B1AV48-F1
#
_entry.id   AF-A0A3B1AV48-F1
#
_cell.length_a   1.000
_cell.length_b   1.000
_cell.length_c   1.000
_cell.angle_alpha   90.00
_cell.angle_beta   90.00
_cell.angle_gamma   90.00
#
_symmetry.space_group_name_H-M   'P 1'
#
loop_
_entity.id
_entity.type
_entity.pdbx_description
1 polymer ?
#
loop_
_entity_poly.entity_id
_entity_poly.type
_entity_poly.pdbx_seq_one_letter_code
_entity_poly.pdbx_strand_id
1 'polypeptide(L)'
;TPPSYMQKATRHWANLYEVPVLFYAVCAAILALNLDDVIFVYLAYSFLGFRFLQAFIHTTYNNIYHRLLIFSCGLAIVLAMWIRLLLIASFPL
;
A
#
# COMPACT_ATOMS: atom_id res chain seq x y z
N THR A 1 -13.05 17.33 23.90
CA THR A 1 -12.32 16.28 23.15
C THR A 1 -13.29 15.21 22.73
N PRO A 2 -13.21 14.65 21.51
CA PRO A 2 -14.12 13.58 21.08
C PRO A 2 -13.93 12.33 21.97
N PRO A 3 -15.01 11.57 22.26
CA PRO A 3 -14.97 10.43 23.18
C PRO A 3 -14.01 9.33 22.69
N SER A 4 -13.42 8.58 23.62
CA SER A 4 -12.31 7.63 23.37
C SER A 4 -12.64 6.53 22.35
N TYR A 5 -13.91 6.10 22.25
CA TYR A 5 -14.39 5.18 21.21
C TYR A 5 -14.28 5.78 19.80
N MET A 6 -14.62 7.06 19.66
CA MET A 6 -14.57 7.79 18.40
C MET A 6 -13.12 7.91 17.91
N GLN A 7 -12.16 8.19 18.80
CA GLN A 7 -10.73 8.27 18.46
C GLN A 7 -10.14 6.93 18.00
N LYS A 8 -10.56 5.80 18.62
CA LYS A 8 -10.12 4.46 18.20
C LYS A 8 -10.62 4.12 16.80
N ALA A 9 -11.88 4.43 16.51
CA ALA A 9 -12.44 4.27 15.17
C ALA A 9 -11.67 5.12 14.16
N THR A 10 -11.51 6.43 14.40
CA THR A 10 -10.78 7.32 13.48
C THR A 10 -9.36 6.85 13.19
N ARG A 11 -8.60 6.41 14.21
CA ARG A 11 -7.24 5.88 14.03
C ARG A 11 -7.21 4.58 13.22
N HIS A 12 -8.17 3.69 13.47
CA HIS A 12 -8.27 2.45 12.72
C HIS A 12 -8.57 2.72 11.24
N TRP A 13 -9.49 3.64 10.97
CA TRP A 13 -9.83 4.08 9.61
C TRP A 13 -8.62 4.73 8.92
N ALA A 14 -7.93 5.66 9.57
CA ALA A 14 -6.72 6.28 9.02
C ALA A 14 -5.65 5.24 8.62
N ASN A 15 -5.38 4.27 9.50
CA ASN A 15 -4.42 3.20 9.22
C ASN A 15 -4.82 2.31 8.02
N LEU A 16 -6.11 2.14 7.73
CA LEU A 16 -6.55 1.44 6.51
C LEU A 16 -6.26 2.24 5.23
N TYR A 17 -6.28 3.58 5.31
CA TYR A 17 -6.10 4.48 4.16
C TYR A 17 -4.67 4.96 3.95
N GLU A 18 -3.76 4.83 4.91
CA GLU A 18 -2.35 5.24 4.72
C GLU A 18 -1.66 4.48 3.58
N VAL A 19 -1.68 3.16 3.60
CA VAL A 19 -1.02 2.34 2.57
C VAL A 19 -1.59 2.53 1.15
N PRO A 20 -2.92 2.53 0.92
CA PRO A 20 -3.45 2.76 -0.43
C PRO A 20 -3.25 4.21 -0.90
N VAL A 21 -3.25 5.21 -0.01
CA VAL A 21 -2.90 6.59 -0.40
C VAL A 21 -1.45 6.67 -0.89
N LEU A 22 -0.50 6.01 -0.22
CA LEU A 22 0.89 5.95 -0.68
C LEU A 22 1.05 5.24 -2.03
N PHE A 23 0.23 4.21 -2.30
CA PHE A 23 0.18 3.55 -3.60
C PHE A 23 -0.33 4.50 -4.70
N TYR A 24 -1.45 5.21 -4.46
CA TYR A 24 -1.95 6.16 -5.45
C TYR A 24 -0.98 7.31 -5.71
N ALA A 25 -0.28 7.79 -4.67
CA ALA A 25 0.73 8.82 -4.80
C ALA A 25 1.91 8.38 -5.68
N VAL A 26 2.44 7.17 -5.49
CA VAL A 26 3.54 6.67 -6.33
C VAL A 26 3.08 6.43 -7.78
N CYS A 27 1.87 5.90 -7.99
CA CYS A 27 1.30 5.75 -9.34
C CYS A 27 1.14 7.09 -10.05
N ALA A 28 0.63 8.13 -9.36
CA ALA A 28 0.51 9.47 -9.92
C ALA A 28 1.89 10.05 -10.28
N ALA A 29 2.91 9.83 -9.45
CA ALA A 29 4.28 10.27 -9.72
C ALA A 29 4.89 9.55 -10.94
N ILE A 30 4.71 8.23 -11.06
CA ILE A 30 5.15 7.42 -12.21
C ILE A 30 4.52 7.95 -13.52
N LEU A 31 3.21 8.21 -13.50
CA LEU A 31 2.50 8.77 -14.65
C LEU A 31 2.96 10.18 -15.00
N ALA A 32 3.17 11.05 -14.00
CA ALA A 32 3.66 12.41 -14.21
C ALA A 32 5.08 12.44 -14.81
N LEU A 33 5.92 11.49 -14.45
CA LEU A 33 7.28 11.33 -14.97
C LEU A 33 7.35 10.56 -16.30
N ASN A 34 6.21 10.10 -16.85
CA ASN A 34 6.13 9.29 -18.06
C ASN A 34 7.08 8.07 -18.05
N LEU A 35 7.19 7.40 -16.89
CA LEU A 35 8.03 6.21 -16.76
C LEU A 35 7.30 4.98 -17.29
N ASP A 36 7.82 4.39 -18.37
CA ASP A 36 7.30 3.16 -18.97
C ASP A 36 8.13 1.94 -18.56
N ASP A 37 7.94 1.51 -17.30
CA ASP A 37 8.64 0.37 -16.73
C ASP A 37 7.65 -0.73 -16.32
N VAL A 38 7.76 -1.88 -16.99
CA VAL A 38 6.92 -3.05 -16.77
C VAL A 38 6.96 -3.55 -15.32
N ILE A 39 8.04 -3.28 -14.59
CA ILE A 39 8.16 -3.71 -13.18
C ILE A 39 7.17 -2.95 -12.29
N PHE A 40 6.85 -1.68 -12.58
CA PHE A 40 5.80 -0.97 -11.85
C PHE A 40 4.43 -1.64 -12.04
N VAL A 41 4.15 -2.17 -13.24
CA VAL A 41 2.91 -2.88 -13.53
C VAL A 41 2.80 -4.16 -12.71
N TYR A 42 3.85 -4.99 -12.68
CA TYR A 42 3.87 -6.21 -11.87
C TYR A 42 3.74 -5.94 -10.37
N LEU A 43 4.42 -4.89 -9.86
CA LEU A 43 4.29 -4.45 -8.47
C LEU A 43 2.86 -3.98 -8.16
N ALA A 44 2.23 -3.23 -9.07
CA ALA A 44 0.87 -2.73 -8.91
C ALA A 44 -0.17 -3.88 -8.87
N TYR A 45 -0.08 -4.85 -9.78
CA TYR A 45 -0.95 -6.04 -9.72
C TYR A 45 -0.71 -6.87 -8.47
N SER A 46 0.54 -6.98 -8.02
CA SER A 46 0.88 -7.66 -6.76
C SER A 46 0.19 -6.96 -5.58
N PHE A 47 0.29 -5.63 -5.49
CA PHE A 47 -0.39 -4.85 -4.46
C PHE A 47 -1.90 -5.08 -4.46
N LEU A 48 -2.52 -5.09 -5.64
CA LEU A 48 -3.94 -5.40 -5.81
C LEU A 48 -4.27 -6.82 -5.32
N GLY A 49 -3.45 -7.82 -5.63
CA GLY A 49 -3.60 -9.19 -5.13
C GLY A 49 -3.56 -9.26 -3.60
N PHE A 50 -2.62 -8.56 -2.97
CA PHE A 50 -2.55 -8.48 -1.51
C PHE A 50 -3.77 -7.79 -0.89
N ARG A 51 -4.40 -6.82 -1.57
CA ARG A 51 -5.65 -6.20 -1.12
C ARG A 51 -6.81 -7.19 -1.09
N PHE A 52 -6.93 -8.02 -2.12
CA PHE A 52 -7.92 -9.08 -2.15
C PHE A 52 -7.66 -10.12 -1.06
N LEU A 53 -6.40 -10.53 -0.89
CA LEU A 53 -6.03 -11.47 0.17
C LEU A 53 -6.31 -10.90 1.57
N GLN A 54 -6.05 -9.61 1.80
CA GLN A 54 -6.37 -8.94 3.05
C GLN A 54 -7.87 -8.95 3.34
N ALA A 55 -8.70 -8.63 2.34
CA ALA A 55 -10.15 -8.67 2.46
C ALA A 55 -10.68 -10.10 2.73
N PHE A 56 -10.07 -11.09 2.08
CA PHE A 56 -10.38 -12.50 2.29
C PHE A 56 -10.04 -12.94 3.71
N ILE A 57 -8.81 -12.69 4.21
CA ILE A 57 -8.42 -13.04 5.58
C ILE A 57 -9.30 -12.34 6.60
N HIS A 58 -9.63 -11.06 6.38
CA HIS A 58 -10.50 -10.30 7.28
C HIS A 58 -11.92 -10.90 7.38
N THR A 59 -12.42 -11.51 6.30
CA THR A 59 -13.75 -12.13 6.26
C THR A 59 -13.74 -13.54 6.86
N THR A 60 -12.65 -14.29 6.71
CA THR A 60 -12.63 -15.72 7.02
C THR A 60 -12.15 -16.05 8.44
N TYR A 61 -11.07 -15.44 8.96
CA TYR A 61 -10.47 -15.85 10.25
C TYR A 61 -9.92 -14.68 11.08
N ASN A 62 -10.29 -14.64 12.37
CA ASN A 62 -9.86 -13.60 13.33
C ASN A 62 -8.47 -13.91 13.94
N ASN A 63 -7.42 -14.06 13.12
CA ASN A 63 -6.05 -14.18 13.62
C ASN A 63 -5.27 -12.88 13.35
N ILE A 64 -4.91 -12.22 14.45
CA ILE A 64 -4.24 -10.91 14.48
C ILE A 64 -2.89 -10.95 13.74
N TYR A 65 -2.15 -12.05 13.83
CA TYR A 65 -0.82 -12.18 13.22
C TYR A 65 -0.88 -12.19 11.69
N HIS A 66 -1.84 -12.91 11.10
CA HIS A 66 -2.01 -12.94 9.64
C HIS A 66 -2.44 -11.58 9.08
N ARG A 67 -3.32 -10.87 9.80
CA ARG A 67 -3.74 -9.52 9.43
C ARG A 67 -2.56 -8.52 9.45
N LEU A 68 -1.66 -8.64 10.43
CA LEU A 68 -0.44 -7.83 10.49
C LEU A 68 0.50 -8.18 9.32
N LEU A 69 0.72 -9.47 9.05
CA LEU A 69 1.65 -9.93 8.02
C LEU A 69 1.21 -9.45 6.63
N ILE A 70 -0.07 -9.58 6.28
CA ILE A 70 -0.58 -9.09 4.99
C ILE A 70 -0.49 -7.58 4.87
N PHE A 71 -0.80 -6.84 5.94
CA PHE A 71 -0.65 -5.39 5.94
C PHE A 71 0.81 -4.99 5.67
N SER A 72 1.77 -5.65 6.34
CA SER A 72 3.20 -5.44 6.13
C SER A 72 3.66 -5.81 4.71
N CYS A 73 3.14 -6.89 4.12
CA CYS A 73 3.44 -7.24 2.72
C CYS A 73 2.94 -6.16 1.74
N GLY A 74 1.71 -5.65 1.93
CA GLY A 74 1.19 -4.55 1.12
C GLY A 74 2.04 -3.28 1.25
N LEU A 75 2.49 -2.95 2.47
CA LEU A 75 3.40 -1.84 2.73
C LEU A 75 4.76 -2.05 2.03
N ALA A 76 5.33 -3.26 2.10
CA ALA A 76 6.61 -3.58 1.48
C ALA A 76 6.58 -3.41 -0.05
N ILE A 77 5.47 -3.76 -0.70
CA ILE A 77 5.30 -3.54 -2.15
C ILE A 77 5.28 -2.06 -2.49
N VAL A 78 4.52 -1.26 -1.73
CA VAL A 78 4.46 0.19 -1.95
C VAL A 78 5.85 0.82 -1.73
N LEU A 79 6.57 0.40 -0.69
CA LEU A 79 7.95 0.82 -0.47
C LEU A 79 8.87 0.43 -1.63
N ALA A 80 8.75 -0.78 -2.16
CA ALA A 80 9.52 -1.22 -3.33
C ALA A 80 9.24 -0.35 -4.56
N MET A 81 7.98 0.04 -4.79
CA MET A 81 7.62 0.97 -5.87
C MET A 81 8.28 2.35 -5.67
N TRP A 82 8.25 2.90 -4.45
CA TRP A 82 8.91 4.16 -4.14
C TRP A 82 10.43 4.10 -4.30
N ILE A 83 11.08 3.04 -3.84
CA ILE A 83 12.53 2.84 -3.99
C ILE A 83 12.89 2.77 -5.48
N ARG A 84 12.13 2.01 -6.27
CA ARG A 84 12.37 1.90 -7.71
C ARG A 84 12.17 3.23 -8.43
N LEU A 85 11.12 3.97 -8.08
CA LEU A 85 10.87 5.31 -8.60
C LEU A 85 12.06 6.25 -8.32
N LEU A 86 12.52 6.29 -7.07
CA LEU A 86 13.65 7.13 -6.67
C LEU A 86 14.95 6.72 -7.35
N LEU A 87 15.17 5.42 -7.54
CA LEU A 87 16.36 4.90 -8.24
C LEU A 87 16.39 5.39 -9.69
N ILE A 88 15.27 5.24 -10.41
CA ILE A 88 15.15 5.67 -11.81
C ILE A 88 15.25 7.20 -11.92
N ALA A 89 14.61 7.92 -11.00
CA ALA A 89 14.66 9.39 -10.99
C ALA A 89 16.06 9.94 -10.65
N SER A 90 16.84 9.24 -9.82
CA SER A 90 18.20 9.67 -9.44
C SER A 90 19.25 9.36 -10.52
N PHE A 91 19.02 8.33 -11.33
CA PHE A 91 19.93 7.92 -12.39
C PHE A 91 19.18 7.83 -13.73
N PRO A 92 18.83 8.98 -14.35
CA PRO A 92 18.29 9.01 -15.70
C PRO A 92 19.45 8.74 -16.67
N LEU A 93 19.66 7.46 -17.01
CA LEU A 93 20.60 7.04 -18.06
C LEU A 93 19.90 7.04 -19.42
#